data_AF-A0A537CFE1-F1
#
_entry.id   AF-A0A537CFE1-F1
#
_cell.length_a   1.000
_cell.length_b   1.000
_cell.length_c   1.000
_cell.angle_alpha   90.00
_cell.angle_beta   90.00
_cell.angle_gamma   90.00
#
_symmetry.space_group_name_H-M   'P 1'
#
loop_
_entity.id
_entity.type
_entity.pdbx_description
1 polymer ?
#
loop_
_entity_poly.entity_id
_entity_poly.type
_entity_poly.pdbx_seq_one_letter_code
_entity_poly.pdbx_strand_id
1 'polypeptide(L)'
;MAVAWAMAINLAAHSAGNGADSPHAKPSTELSRGITTMKIRLTINGKAISATLTTNGAAKDFLSLLPMTLTLDDYAATEKIAYLPRKLSTAGAPAGSDPS
;
A
#
# COMPACT_ATOMS: atom_id res chain seq x y z
N MET A 1 -15.85 -27.84 -6.10
CA MET A 1 -15.36 -27.60 -4.74
C MET A 1 -14.26 -26.56 -4.83
N ALA A 2 -14.49 -25.34 -4.32
CA ALA A 2 -13.50 -24.27 -4.39
C ALA A 2 -12.68 -24.27 -3.11
N VAL A 3 -11.40 -24.59 -3.25
CA VAL A 3 -10.40 -24.53 -2.19
C VAL A 3 -9.93 -23.07 -2.12
N ALA A 4 -10.36 -22.34 -1.09
CA ALA A 4 -9.89 -20.98 -0.81
C ALA A 4 -8.67 -21.06 0.09
N TRP A 5 -7.49 -20.69 -0.43
CA TRP A 5 -6.26 -20.60 0.35
C TRP A 5 -5.79 -19.14 0.46
N ALA A 6 -5.86 -18.67 1.71
CA ALA A 6 -5.06 -17.68 2.46
C ALA A 6 -4.52 -16.39 1.80
N MET A 7 -4.71 -15.27 2.53
CA MET A 7 -3.55 -14.54 3.05
C MET A 7 -3.86 -13.95 4.44
N ALA A 8 -3.06 -14.35 5.43
CA ALA A 8 -3.15 -13.90 6.82
C ALA A 8 -2.54 -12.49 6.97
N ILE A 9 -3.21 -11.61 7.71
CA ILE A 9 -2.62 -10.34 8.15
C ILE A 9 -1.93 -10.61 9.49
N ASN A 10 -0.60 -10.63 9.49
CA ASN A 10 0.18 -10.63 10.73
C ASN A 10 0.16 -9.22 11.34
N LEU A 11 -0.53 -9.06 12.47
CA LEU A 11 -0.41 -7.88 13.34
C LEU A 11 0.49 -8.24 14.52
N ALA A 12 1.76 -7.85 14.46
CA ALA A 12 2.65 -7.93 15.61
C ALA A 12 2.48 -6.65 16.46
N ALA A 13 1.81 -6.75 17.60
CA ALA A 13 1.92 -5.77 18.68
C ALA A 13 3.02 -6.26 19.65
N HIS A 14 4.12 -5.51 19.78
CA HIS A 14 5.16 -5.82 20.75
C HIS A 14 4.90 -5.10 22.08
N SER A 15 5.08 -5.90 23.14
CA SER A 15 4.83 -5.66 24.56
C SER A 15 5.61 -4.47 25.14
N ALA A 16 4.99 -3.79 26.11
CA ALA A 16 5.65 -2.84 26.99
C ALA A 16 6.57 -3.55 28.00
N GLY A 17 7.79 -3.04 28.16
CA GLY A 17 8.75 -3.46 29.18
C GLY A 17 9.72 -2.31 29.47
N ASN A 18 9.70 -1.82 30.71
CA ASN A 18 10.42 -0.65 31.22
C ASN A 18 11.85 -1.01 31.67
N GLY A 19 12.85 -0.15 31.42
CA GLY A 19 14.22 -0.36 31.93
C GLY A 19 15.25 0.71 31.54
N ALA A 20 15.34 1.75 32.37
CA ALA A 20 16.48 2.57 32.80
C ALA A 20 17.73 2.88 31.92
N ASP A 21 18.06 4.18 31.96
CA ASP A 21 19.36 4.86 32.01
C ASP A 21 20.18 5.23 30.75
N SER A 22 20.68 6.48 30.81
CA SER A 22 21.28 7.34 29.75
C SER A 22 22.84 7.26 29.73
N PRO A 23 23.64 8.05 28.95
CA PRO A 23 23.34 9.09 27.94
C PRO A 23 24.18 9.04 26.62
N HIS A 24 23.75 9.85 25.63
CA HIS A 24 24.53 10.36 24.48
C HIS A 24 25.02 9.37 23.40
N ALA A 25 24.09 8.96 22.54
CA ALA A 25 24.35 8.78 21.11
C ALA A 25 23.29 9.54 20.31
N LYS A 26 23.77 10.52 19.52
CA LYS A 26 23.18 11.25 18.38
C LYS A 26 21.63 11.21 18.25
N PRO A 27 20.93 12.36 18.12
CA PRO A 27 19.51 12.33 17.78
C PRO A 27 19.35 11.78 16.35
N SER A 28 19.17 10.47 16.23
CA SER A 28 18.61 9.79 15.07
C SER A 28 17.10 10.07 15.05
N THR A 29 16.73 11.35 15.00
CA THR A 29 15.35 11.79 14.87
C THR A 29 15.04 11.84 13.39
N GLU A 30 14.77 10.71 12.73
CA GLU A 30 14.03 10.71 11.45
C GLU A 30 13.45 9.36 10.98
N LEU A 31 12.97 8.50 11.89
CA LEU A 31 12.20 7.31 11.48
C LEU A 31 10.81 7.21 12.11
N SER A 32 10.33 8.30 12.72
CA SER A 32 8.93 8.45 13.14
C SER A 32 8.18 9.47 12.27
N ARG A 33 8.44 9.47 10.96
CA ARG A 33 7.51 10.13 10.03
C ARG A 33 6.37 9.14 9.83
N GLY A 34 5.33 9.26 10.67
CA GLY A 34 4.16 8.38 10.62
C GLY A 34 3.70 8.19 9.18
N ILE A 35 3.64 6.94 8.71
CA ILE A 35 3.19 6.61 7.36
C ILE A 35 1.80 7.21 7.19
N THR A 36 1.70 8.28 6.39
CA THR A 36 0.42 8.92 6.12
C THR A 36 -0.33 8.06 5.12
N THR A 37 -1.59 7.75 5.39
CA THR A 37 -2.40 6.88 4.53
C THR A 37 -3.71 7.55 4.12
N MET A 38 -4.26 7.11 2.99
CA MET A 38 -5.54 7.55 2.43
C MET A 38 -6.44 6.33 2.22
N LYS A 39 -7.74 6.46 2.47
CA LYS A 39 -8.72 5.38 2.24
C LYS A 39 -9.48 5.61 0.94
N ILE A 40 -9.65 4.54 0.16
CA ILE A 40 -10.49 4.52 -1.03
C ILE A 40 -11.53 3.42 -0.93
N ARG A 41 -12.62 3.56 -1.69
CA ARG A 41 -13.65 2.52 -1.82
C ARG A 41 -13.58 1.92 -3.22
N LEU A 42 -13.46 0.60 -3.28
CA LEU A 42 -13.62 -0.18 -4.49
C LEU A 42 -14.99 -0.83 -4.48
N THR A 43 -15.65 -0.87 -5.63
CA THR A 43 -16.90 -1.62 -5.80
C THR A 43 -16.66 -2.72 -6.83
N ILE A 44 -16.73 -3.97 -6.40
CA ILE A 44 -16.52 -5.14 -7.26
C ILE A 44 -17.78 -6.00 -7.15
N ASN A 45 -18.42 -6.30 -8.28
CA ASN A 45 -19.68 -7.07 -8.33
C ASN A 45 -20.74 -6.53 -7.34
N GLY A 46 -20.87 -5.20 -7.26
CA GLY A 46 -21.80 -4.52 -6.34
C GLY A 46 -21.37 -4.49 -4.87
N LYS A 47 -20.27 -5.15 -4.50
CA LYS A 47 -19.76 -5.18 -3.13
C LYS A 47 -18.71 -4.09 -2.91
N ALA A 48 -18.92 -3.26 -1.89
CA ALA A 48 -17.95 -2.26 -1.47
C ALA A 48 -16.82 -2.89 -0.62
N ILE A 49 -15.58 -2.57 -0.95
CA ILE A 49 -14.37 -2.95 -0.23
C ILE A 49 -13.57 -1.67 0.04
N SER A 50 -13.01 -1.54 1.23
CA SER A 50 -12.11 -0.43 1.55
C SER A 50 -10.67 -0.84 1.31
N ALA A 51 -9.89 0.03 0.65
CA ALA A 51 -8.46 -0.12 0.53
C ALA A 51 -7.74 1.10 1.08
N THR A 52 -6.48 0.91 1.46
CA THR A 52 -5.63 1.94 2.03
C THR A 52 -4.44 2.16 1.10
N LEU A 53 -4.20 3.41 0.73
CA LEU A 53 -3.04 3.84 -0.06
C LEU A 53 -2.05 4.55 0.86
N THR A 54 -0.76 4.22 0.73
CA THR A 54 0.29 5.05 1.30
C THR A 54 0.34 6.38 0.56
N THR A 55 0.40 7.49 1.29
CA THR A 55 0.41 8.83 0.70
C THR A 55 1.76 9.09 0.04
N ASN A 56 1.78 9.07 -1.29
CA ASN A 56 2.92 9.43 -2.12
C ASN A 56 2.46 10.09 -3.43
N GLY A 57 3.39 10.45 -4.32
CA GLY A 57 3.08 11.09 -5.59
C GLY A 57 2.14 10.25 -6.47
N ALA A 58 2.43 8.95 -6.61
CA ALA A 58 1.62 8.02 -7.40
C ALA A 58 0.20 7.85 -6.83
N ALA A 59 0.03 7.80 -5.51
CA ALA A 59 -1.28 7.71 -4.87
C ALA A 59 -2.12 8.97 -5.11
N LYS A 60 -1.53 10.16 -4.98
CA LYS A 60 -2.22 11.43 -5.29
C LYS A 60 -2.63 11.50 -6.76
N ASP A 61 -1.74 11.06 -7.65
CA ASP A 61 -2.00 11.03 -9.08
C ASP A 61 -3.10 10.01 -9.44
N PHE A 62 -3.10 8.85 -8.81
CA PHE A 62 -4.16 7.85 -8.93
C PHE A 62 -5.52 8.40 -8.45
N LEU A 63 -5.55 9.11 -7.31
CA LEU A 63 -6.79 9.73 -6.80
C LEU A 63 -7.36 10.78 -7.77
N SER A 64 -6.53 11.47 -8.55
CA SER A 64 -6.98 12.45 -9.55
C SER A 64 -7.79 11.84 -10.69
N LEU A 65 -7.71 10.52 -10.86
CA LEU A 65 -8.44 9.80 -11.88
C LEU A 65 -9.82 9.32 -11.40
N LEU A 66 -10.14 9.43 -10.10
CA LEU A 66 -11.41 9.01 -9.54
C LEU A 66 -12.53 10.03 -9.81
N PRO A 67 -13.80 9.59 -9.96
CA PRO A 67 -14.24 8.19 -9.98
C PRO A 67 -13.98 7.51 -11.33
N MET A 68 -13.73 6.20 -11.31
CA MET A 68 -13.58 5.42 -12.54
C MET A 68 -14.15 4.02 -12.40
N THR A 69 -14.42 3.39 -13.54
CA THR A 69 -14.77 1.97 -13.64
C THR A 69 -13.76 1.31 -14.57
N LEU A 70 -13.17 0.20 -14.12
CA LEU A 70 -12.18 -0.56 -14.87
C LEU A 70 -12.61 -2.02 -14.94
N THR A 71 -12.25 -2.69 -16.03
CA THR A 71 -12.38 -4.14 -16.17
C THR A 71 -11.15 -4.79 -15.52
N LEU A 72 -11.37 -5.79 -14.67
CA LEU A 72 -10.30 -6.57 -14.05
C LEU A 72 -10.00 -7.81 -14.91
N ASP A 73 -8.76 -7.94 -15.35
CA ASP A 73 -8.23 -9.10 -16.06
C ASP A 73 -7.56 -10.08 -15.10
N ASP A 74 -7.58 -11.36 -15.46
CA ASP A 74 -6.84 -12.39 -14.75
C ASP A 74 -5.38 -12.40 -15.23
N TYR A 75 -4.45 -12.23 -14.30
CA TYR A 75 -3.03 -12.32 -14.56
C TYR A 75 -2.45 -13.53 -13.83
N ALA A 76 -1.88 -14.46 -14.61
CA ALA A 76 -1.23 -15.67 -14.13
C ALA A 76 -2.07 -16.51 -13.14
N ALA A 77 -3.41 -16.52 -13.28
CA ALA A 77 -4.35 -17.24 -12.40
C ALA A 77 -4.27 -16.87 -10.91
N THR A 78 -3.51 -15.82 -10.56
CA THR A 78 -3.14 -15.48 -9.19
C THR A 78 -3.57 -14.06 -8.84
N GLU A 79 -3.54 -13.15 -9.83
CA GLU A 79 -3.76 -11.73 -9.61
C GLU A 79 -4.90 -11.20 -10.49
N LYS A 80 -5.63 -10.22 -9.96
CA LYS A 80 -6.58 -9.42 -10.75
C LYS A 80 -5.95 -8.06 -11.02
N ILE A 81 -5.76 -7.73 -12.29
CA ILE A 81 -5.13 -6.47 -12.72
C ILE A 81 -6.09 -5.62 -13.53
N ALA A 82 -5.84 -4.32 -13.62
CA ALA A 82 -6.50 -3.43 -14.56
C ALA A 82 -5.51 -2.41 -15.11
N TYR A 83 -5.77 -1.95 -16.34
CA TYR A 83 -4.99 -0.89 -16.95
C TYR A 83 -5.64 0.47 -16.71
N LEU A 84 -4.84 1.42 -16.23
CA LEU A 84 -5.28 2.79 -16.01
C LEU A 84 -5.41 3.56 -17.32
N PRO A 85 -6.30 4.57 -17.41
CA PRO A 85 -6.48 5.38 -18.62
C PRO A 85 -5.23 6.18 -19.02
N ARG A 86 -4.29 6.36 -18.09
CA ARG A 86 -2.94 6.88 -18.34
C ARG A 86 -1.94 6.33 -17.32
N LYS A 87 -0.66 6.43 -17.63
CA LYS A 87 0.42 6.12 -16.68
C LYS A 87 0.36 7.08 -15.48
N LEU A 88 0.72 6.55 -14.31
CA LEU A 88 0.91 7.36 -13.11
C LEU A 88 2.28 8.05 -13.14
N SER A 89 2.37 9.18 -12.45
CA SER A 89 3.62 9.87 -12.21
C SER A 89 4.58 9.01 -11.39
N THR A 90 5.80 8.86 -11.89
CA THR A 90 6.94 8.28 -11.15
C THR A 90 7.81 9.36 -10.51
N ALA A 91 7.35 10.61 -10.48
CA ALA A 91 8.10 11.70 -9.88
C ALA A 91 8.37 11.43 -8.39
N GLY A 92 9.65 11.43 -8.02
CA GLY A 92 10.10 11.11 -6.66
C GLY A 92 10.11 9.62 -6.30
N ALA A 93 9.80 8.73 -7.24
CA ALA A 93 10.06 7.30 -7.06
C ALA A 93 11.57 7.02 -7.24
N PRO A 94 12.14 6.06 -6.49
CA PRO A 94 13.51 5.61 -6.73
C PRO A 94 13.66 5.03 -8.14
N ALA A 95 14.91 4.99 -8.63
CA ALA A 95 15.20 4.28 -9.87
C ALA A 95 14.73 2.82 -9.75
N GLY A 96 14.20 2.27 -10.85
CA GLY A 96 13.80 0.87 -10.89
C GLY A 96 15.00 -0.06 -10.67
N SER A 97 14.73 -1.23 -10.08
CA SER A 97 15.73 -2.30 -9.96
C SER A 97 15.60 -3.25 -11.14
N ASP A 98 16.74 -3.59 -11.76
CA ASP A 98 16.81 -4.68 -12.74
C ASP A 98 17.12 -5.99 -11.98
N PRO A 99 16.24 -7.01 -12.01
CA PRO A 99 16.54 -8.29 -11.37
C PRO A 99 17.56 -9.08 -12.20
N SER A 100 18.73 -9.35 -11.62
CA SER A 100 19.76 -10.24 -12.17
C SER A 100 19.42 -11.72 -12.05
#